data_AF-A0A522RMH5-F1
#
_entry.id   AF-A0A522RMH5-F1
#
_cell.length_a   1.000
_cell.length_b   1.000
_cell.length_c   1.000
_cell.angle_alpha   90.00
_cell.angle_beta   90.00
_cell.angle_gamma   90.00
#
_symmetry.space_group_name_H-M   'P 1'
#
loop_
_entity.id
_entity.type
_entity.pdbx_description
1 polymer ?
#
loop_
_entity_poly.entity_id
_entity_poly.type
_entity_poly.pdbx_seq_one_letter_code
_entity_poly.pdbx_strand_id
1 'polypeptide(L)'
;MIKRAVVFMLLAAAAGSVFAQTPQQWTEGKQYFAIPNPQPTNQPDKVVVTEVFSFGCPACNQFEPFLDKLRAELPQGTVLDYLPAAFIPTEDWPVLQRAYFTAKALGV
;
A
#
# COMPACT_ATOMS: atom_id res chain seq x y z
N MET A 1 47.44 -23.79 15.97
CA MET A 1 47.33 -22.49 15.28
C MET A 1 46.47 -22.56 14.00
N ILE A 2 46.48 -23.67 13.26
CA ILE A 2 45.69 -23.88 12.03
C ILE A 2 44.16 -23.92 12.26
N LYS A 3 43.69 -24.47 13.39
CA LYS A 3 42.25 -24.56 13.71
C LYS A 3 41.56 -23.20 13.94
N ARG A 4 42.30 -22.17 14.36
CA ARG A 4 41.77 -20.80 14.53
C ARG A 4 41.63 -20.07 13.19
N ALA A 5 42.49 -20.37 12.22
CA ALA A 5 42.42 -19.80 10.87
C ALA A 5 41.18 -20.29 10.10
N VAL A 6 40.78 -21.55 10.29
CA VAL A 6 39.59 -22.13 9.63
C VAL A 6 38.29 -21.51 10.17
N VAL A 7 38.22 -21.19 11.46
CA VAL A 7 37.05 -20.52 12.06
C VAL A 7 36.90 -19.08 11.57
N PHE A 8 38.01 -18.36 11.36
CA PHE A 8 37.97 -17.01 10.78
C PHE A 8 37.58 -17.00 9.29
N MET A 9 37.90 -18.07 8.54
CA MET A 9 37.57 -18.15 7.12
C MET A 9 36.09 -18.52 6.87
N LEU A 10 35.44 -19.22 7.80
CA LEU A 10 34.00 -19.52 7.75
C LEU A 10 33.11 -18.34 8.17
N LEU A 11 33.61 -17.39 8.98
CA LEU A 11 32.86 -16.18 9.34
C LEU A 11 32.82 -15.13 8.22
N ALA A 12 33.75 -15.19 7.25
CA ALA A 12 33.82 -14.26 6.13
C ALA A 12 32.85 -14.60 4.97
N ALA A 13 32.33 -15.83 4.92
CA ALA A 13 31.40 -16.29 3.88
C ALA A 13 29.93 -15.98 4.20
N ALA A 14 29.62 -15.46 5.40
CA ALA A 14 28.28 -15.05 5.80
C ALA A 14 28.00 -13.55 5.55
N ALA A 15 28.84 -12.86 4.78
CA ALA A 15 28.48 -11.59 4.17
C ALA A 15 27.50 -11.87 3.01
N GLY A 16 26.30 -12.29 3.39
CA GLY A 16 25.20 -12.53 2.47
C GLY A 16 25.04 -11.34 1.56
N SER A 17 24.89 -11.63 0.27
CA SER A 17 24.51 -10.68 -0.76
C SER A 17 23.23 -9.97 -0.32
N VAL A 18 23.37 -8.83 0.36
CA VAL A 18 22.32 -7.84 0.42
C VAL A 18 22.17 -7.41 -1.03
N PHE A 19 21.14 -7.93 -1.70
CA PHE A 19 20.67 -7.32 -2.93
C PHE A 19 20.27 -5.91 -2.55
N ALA A 20 21.21 -4.97 -2.72
CA ALA A 20 20.91 -3.55 -2.70
C ALA A 20 19.92 -3.34 -3.84
N GLN A 21 18.63 -3.31 -3.52
CA GLN A 21 17.63 -2.89 -4.47
C GLN A 21 18.01 -1.45 -4.83
N THR A 22 18.39 -1.22 -6.08
CA THR A 22 18.61 0.12 -6.60
C THR A 22 17.38 0.95 -6.22
N PRO A 23 17.53 2.12 -5.58
CA PRO A 23 16.38 2.94 -5.20
C PRO A 23 15.51 3.15 -6.42
N GLN A 24 14.27 2.67 -6.37
CA GLN A 24 13.37 2.82 -7.49
C GLN A 24 13.09 4.32 -7.66
N GLN A 25 13.55 4.88 -8.77
CA GLN A 25 13.38 6.30 -9.06
C GLN A 25 11.96 6.55 -9.55
N TRP A 26 11.14 7.20 -8.71
CA TRP A 26 9.80 7.61 -9.06
C TRP A 26 9.83 8.98 -9.75
N THR A 27 9.18 9.09 -10.90
CA THR A 27 9.13 10.32 -11.70
C THR A 27 7.68 10.78 -11.85
N GLU A 28 7.43 12.06 -11.53
CA GLU A 28 6.13 12.69 -11.76
C GLU A 28 5.77 12.64 -13.25
N GLY A 29 4.49 12.40 -13.54
CA GLY A 29 3.99 12.26 -14.92
C GLY A 29 4.20 10.86 -15.52
N LYS A 30 4.86 9.94 -14.81
CA LYS A 30 5.04 8.54 -15.23
C LYS A 30 4.37 7.57 -14.26
N GLN A 31 4.88 7.49 -13.03
CA GLN A 31 4.35 6.55 -12.03
C GLN A 31 3.33 7.19 -11.10
N TYR A 32 3.39 8.50 -10.91
CA TYR A 32 2.42 9.26 -10.12
C TYR A 32 2.16 10.62 -10.75
N PHE A 33 1.05 11.21 -10.35
CA PHE A 33 0.66 12.57 -10.70
C PHE A 33 0.37 13.32 -9.40
N ALA A 34 0.93 14.50 -9.22
CA ALA A 34 0.54 15.36 -8.11
C ALA A 34 -0.91 15.80 -8.30
N ILE A 35 -1.71 15.71 -7.24
CA ILE A 35 -3.11 16.19 -7.27
C ILE A 35 -3.08 17.71 -7.20
N PRO A 36 -3.58 18.43 -8.23
CA PRO A 36 -3.77 19.88 -8.13
C PRO A 36 -4.81 20.15 -7.03
N ASN A 37 -4.46 21.02 -6.07
CA ASN A 37 -5.27 21.33 -4.89
C ASN A 37 -5.45 20.11 -3.95
N PRO A 38 -4.42 19.80 -3.13
CA PRO A 38 -4.47 18.66 -2.21
C PRO A 38 -5.66 18.78 -1.25
N GLN A 39 -6.35 17.67 -1.05
CA GLN A 39 -7.49 17.61 -0.13
C GLN A 39 -7.00 17.33 1.29
N PRO A 40 -7.61 17.97 2.31
CA PRO A 40 -7.25 17.69 3.69
C PRO A 40 -7.61 16.25 4.06
N THR A 41 -6.75 15.62 4.85
CA THR A 41 -7.03 14.33 5.45
C THR A 41 -7.58 14.52 6.87
N ASN A 42 -8.35 13.56 7.37
CA ASN A 42 -8.85 13.61 8.75
C ASN A 42 -7.79 13.14 9.78
N GLN A 43 -6.54 12.96 9.36
CA GLN A 43 -5.43 12.41 10.16
C GLN A 43 -4.20 13.31 9.97
N PRO A 44 -4.15 14.50 10.62
CA PRO A 44 -3.16 15.55 10.31
C PRO A 44 -1.70 15.11 10.55
N ASP A 45 -1.46 14.21 11.49
CA ASP A 45 -0.12 13.73 11.85
C ASP A 45 0.28 12.44 11.13
N LYS A 46 -0.50 12.00 10.13
CA LYS A 46 -0.27 10.75 9.42
C LYS A 46 -0.22 10.94 7.92
N VAL A 47 0.59 10.12 7.26
CA VAL A 47 0.48 9.90 5.83
C VAL A 47 -0.75 9.03 5.58
N VAL A 48 -1.67 9.49 4.75
CA VAL A 48 -2.88 8.74 4.40
C VAL A 48 -2.74 8.20 2.99
N VAL A 49 -2.79 6.88 2.87
CA VAL A 49 -2.85 6.17 1.59
C VAL A 49 -4.31 5.84 1.34
N THR A 50 -4.93 6.50 0.36
CA THR A 50 -6.34 6.29 0.02
C THR A 50 -6.50 5.42 -1.20
N GLU A 51 -7.23 4.31 -1.07
CA GLU A 51 -7.70 3.56 -2.23
C GLU A 51 -9.09 4.03 -2.65
N VAL A 52 -9.23 4.40 -3.93
CA VAL A 52 -10.54 4.63 -4.55
C VAL A 52 -11.01 3.31 -5.19
N PHE A 53 -12.10 2.74 -4.69
CA PHE A 53 -12.54 1.40 -5.11
C PHE A 53 -14.06 1.30 -5.23
N SER A 54 -14.56 0.21 -5.81
CA SER A 54 -15.97 -0.19 -5.73
C SER A 54 -16.05 -1.70 -5.62
N PHE A 55 -17.04 -2.22 -4.86
CA PHE A 55 -17.32 -3.67 -4.84
C PHE A 55 -17.73 -4.21 -6.23
N GLY A 56 -18.16 -3.34 -7.15
CA GLY A 56 -18.52 -3.70 -8.51
C GLY A 56 -17.34 -3.70 -9.49
N CYS A 57 -16.14 -3.31 -9.05
CA CYS A 57 -14.97 -3.11 -9.93
C CYS A 57 -14.09 -4.38 -9.99
N PRO A 58 -14.01 -5.09 -11.14
CA PRO A 58 -13.22 -6.31 -11.24
C PRO A 58 -11.72 -6.10 -11.03
N ALA A 59 -11.18 -4.98 -11.53
CA ALA A 59 -9.77 -4.63 -11.34
C ALA A 59 -9.43 -4.36 -9.87
N CYS A 60 -10.36 -3.73 -9.14
CA CYS A 60 -10.21 -3.46 -7.71
C CYS A 60 -10.17 -4.79 -6.93
N ASN A 61 -11.09 -5.72 -7.25
CA ASN A 61 -11.06 -7.07 -6.64
C ASN A 61 -9.78 -7.86 -6.97
N GLN A 62 -9.22 -7.70 -8.18
CA GLN A 62 -7.93 -8.32 -8.54
C GLN A 62 -6.74 -7.67 -7.80
N PHE A 63 -6.86 -6.40 -7.39
CA PHE A 63 -5.81 -5.67 -6.71
C PHE A 63 -5.76 -5.92 -5.20
N GLU A 64 -6.85 -6.36 -4.57
CA GLU A 64 -6.94 -6.63 -3.13
C GLU A 64 -5.74 -7.39 -2.53
N PRO A 65 -5.24 -8.50 -3.12
CA PRO A 65 -4.08 -9.20 -2.56
C PRO A 65 -2.81 -8.34 -2.47
N PHE A 66 -2.64 -7.38 -3.38
CA PHE A 66 -1.52 -6.43 -3.37
C PHE A 66 -1.75 -5.33 -2.34
N LEU A 67 -2.98 -4.85 -2.20
CA LEU A 67 -3.37 -3.89 -1.18
C LEU A 67 -3.21 -4.46 0.23
N ASP A 68 -3.59 -5.72 0.45
CA ASP A 68 -3.40 -6.44 1.70
C ASP A 68 -1.93 -6.49 2.09
N LYS A 69 -1.07 -6.82 1.12
CA LYS A 69 0.38 -6.79 1.33
C LYS A 69 0.87 -5.38 1.66
N LEU A 70 0.47 -4.37 0.90
CA LEU A 70 0.83 -2.97 1.16
C LEU A 70 0.39 -2.55 2.56
N ARG A 71 -0.83 -2.87 2.97
CA ARG A 71 -1.41 -2.55 4.28
C ARG A 71 -0.57 -3.12 5.43
N ALA A 72 -0.10 -4.36 5.26
CA ALA A 72 0.76 -5.02 6.24
C ALA A 72 2.18 -4.44 6.32
N GLU A 73 2.66 -3.83 5.23
CA GLU A 73 4.00 -3.26 5.10
C GLU A 73 4.07 -1.75 5.34
N LEU A 74 2.94 -1.10 5.67
CA LEU A 74 2.92 0.34 5.90
C LEU A 74 3.87 0.75 7.05
N PRO A 75 4.69 1.79 6.86
CA PRO A 75 5.60 2.26 7.90
C PRO A 75 4.82 2.95 9.03
N GLN A 76 5.48 3.11 10.17
CA GLN A 76 4.93 3.88 11.28
C GLN A 76 4.59 5.31 10.83
N GLY A 77 3.42 5.80 11.26
CA GLY A 77 2.92 7.11 10.85
C GLY A 77 2.10 7.10 9.56
N THR A 78 1.86 5.94 8.96
CA THR A 78 1.01 5.78 7.77
C THR A 78 -0.27 5.03 8.10
N VAL A 79 -1.37 5.40 7.45
CA VAL A 79 -2.66 4.68 7.51
C VAL A 79 -3.21 4.45 6.12
N LEU A 80 -3.88 3.32 5.94
CA LEU A 80 -4.70 3.06 4.78
C LEU A 80 -6.14 3.50 5.07
N ASP A 81 -6.77 4.21 4.14
CA ASP A 81 -8.20 4.43 4.12
C ASP A 81 -8.80 4.13 2.74
N TYR A 82 -10.13 4.05 2.70
CA TYR A 82 -10.86 3.73 1.49
C TYR A 82 -11.85 4.84 1.17
N LEU A 83 -11.91 5.20 -0.11
CA LEU A 83 -12.91 6.07 -0.71
C LEU A 83 -13.76 5.25 -1.70
N PRO A 84 -14.93 4.73 -1.30
CA PRO A 84 -15.80 4.02 -2.21
C PRO A 84 -16.34 4.96 -3.30
N ALA A 85 -16.07 4.60 -4.55
CA ALA A 85 -16.50 5.31 -5.74
C ALA A 85 -18.01 5.14 -5.99
N ALA A 86 -18.64 6.21 -6.49
CA ALA A 86 -20.06 6.22 -6.86
C ALA A 86 -20.32 6.79 -8.25
N PHE A 87 -19.30 6.89 -9.10
CA PHE A 87 -19.37 7.59 -10.39
C PHE A 87 -19.92 6.73 -11.55
N ILE A 88 -20.33 5.48 -11.31
CA ILE A 88 -20.99 4.61 -12.31
C ILE A 88 -22.40 4.22 -11.83
N PRO A 89 -23.42 5.07 -12.04
CA PRO A 89 -24.78 4.80 -11.55
C PRO A 89 -25.46 3.62 -12.24
N THR A 90 -25.11 3.32 -13.50
CA THR A 90 -25.69 2.22 -14.29
C THR A 90 -25.29 0.83 -13.79
N GLU A 91 -24.30 0.75 -12.91
CA GLU A 91 -23.79 -0.49 -12.31
C GLU A 91 -23.98 -0.49 -10.78
N ASP A 92 -24.90 0.33 -10.26
CA ASP A 92 -25.24 0.41 -8.83
C ASP A 92 -24.09 0.80 -7.89
N TRP A 93 -23.01 1.43 -8.39
CA TRP A 93 -21.91 1.90 -7.54
C TRP A 93 -22.37 2.82 -6.39
N PRO A 94 -23.35 3.73 -6.57
CA PRO A 94 -23.91 4.50 -5.45
C PRO A 94 -24.58 3.65 -4.37
N VAL A 95 -25.14 2.49 -4.70
CA VAL A 95 -25.69 1.55 -3.71
C VAL A 95 -24.55 0.85 -2.98
N LEU A 96 -23.53 0.40 -3.71
CA LEU A 96 -22.34 -0.26 -3.14
C LEU A 96 -21.55 0.68 -2.21
N GLN A 97 -21.46 1.97 -2.57
CA GLN A 97 -20.90 3.00 -1.71
C GLN A 97 -21.63 3.10 -0.37
N ARG A 98 -22.97 3.16 -0.42
CA ARG A 98 -23.81 3.17 0.78
C ARG A 98 -23.63 1.89 1.59
N ALA A 99 -23.50 0.73 0.94
CA ALA A 99 -23.23 -0.54 1.61
C ALA A 99 -21.90 -0.49 2.37
N TYR A 100 -20.82 0.01 1.77
CA TYR A 100 -19.53 0.19 2.45
C TYR A 100 -19.65 1.08 3.70
N PHE A 101 -20.25 2.26 3.58
CA PHE A 101 -20.39 3.15 4.73
C PHE A 101 -21.32 2.60 5.80
N THR A 102 -22.33 1.81 5.41
CA THR A 102 -23.20 1.10 6.37
C THR A 102 -22.40 0.05 7.13
N ALA A 103 -21.63 -0.79 6.44
CA ALA A 103 -20.76 -1.79 7.08
C ALA A 103 -19.75 -1.13 8.03
N LYS A 104 -19.09 -0.05 7.57
CA LYS A 104 -18.18 0.76 8.40
C LYS A 104 -18.85 1.32 9.66
N ALA A 105 -20.08 1.83 9.55
CA ALA A 105 -20.83 2.36 10.68
C ALA A 105 -21.25 1.27 11.67
N LEU A 106 -21.50 0.06 11.18
CA LEU A 106 -21.84 -1.12 11.98
C LEU A 106 -20.61 -1.84 12.56
N GLY A 107 -19.40 -1.53 12.06
CA GLY A 107 -18.16 -2.18 12.47
C GLY A 107 -18.02 -3.62 11.96
N VAL A 108 -18.60 -3.92 10.80
CA VAL A 108 -18.52 -5.23 10.12
C VAL A 108 -17.73 -5.16 8.83
#